data_AF-A0A1X7SGW7-F1
#
_entry.id   AF-A0A1X7SGW7-F1
#
_cell.length_a   1.000
_cell.length_b   1.000
_cell.length_c   1.000
_cell.angle_alpha   90.00
_cell.angle_beta   90.00
_cell.angle_gamma   90.00
#
_symmetry.space_group_name_H-M   'P 1'
#
loop_
_entity.id
_entity.type
_entity.pdbx_description
1 polymer ?
#
loop_
_entity_poly.entity_id
_entity_poly.type
_entity_poly.pdbx_seq_one_letter_code
_entity_poly.pdbx_strand_id
1 'polypeptide(L)'
;MDNISLVLQNKIDYLMAQVNDNNVNSNLSLIQDTMNSIIQQIMVHANNTNRSTDELLQLLNTSLIKDISIPTAATVNDVLLIVNELLVIQNQSSLFYSAIRLVSCKDIKAAHPNSPSGYYYANNHNIYCNMGELCRQDGGWTRIAYLDMTMNCPSGLQELMTGGIRLCRREGDSAGCRSNVFQTNGISYSQICGKVVGYQKGTTDGIESNFNNAYIDGVSITRGSPRQHVWSYIAGLRSDSNTGSTCPCNTGATNTVPSFVGEHYYCESGTNSAPSQVVYTGDPLWDGKNCPSLEAPCCTGTGLPWFFRDYGNATITDYIELRVCGDKNWDNEDTPVQLYEIYVK
;
A
#
# COMPACT_ATOMS: atom_id res chain seq x y z
N MET A 1 9.68 -21.77 -23.23
CA MET A 1 8.57 -22.27 -22.39
C MET A 1 8.75 -23.77 -22.31
N ASP A 2 9.17 -24.27 -21.14
CA ASP A 2 9.39 -25.70 -20.96
C ASP A 2 8.05 -26.45 -21.02
N ASN A 3 8.10 -27.66 -21.59
CA ASN A 3 6.95 -28.52 -21.89
C ASN A 3 6.06 -28.78 -20.66
N ILE A 4 6.62 -28.66 -19.45
CA ILE A 4 5.93 -28.85 -18.16
C ILE A 4 5.06 -27.63 -17.81
N SER A 5 5.53 -26.40 -18.09
CA SER A 5 4.78 -25.17 -17.82
C SER A 5 3.52 -25.07 -18.70
N LEU A 6 3.62 -25.53 -19.94
CA LEU A 6 2.49 -25.60 -20.87
C LEU A 6 1.45 -26.64 -20.42
N VAL A 7 1.90 -27.79 -19.89
CA VAL A 7 1.02 -28.85 -19.37
C VAL A 7 0.31 -28.43 -18.09
N LEU A 8 0.99 -27.69 -17.21
CA LEU A 8 0.39 -27.18 -15.98
C LEU A 8 -0.65 -26.09 -16.27
N GLN A 9 -0.35 -25.16 -17.17
CA GLN A 9 -1.26 -24.10 -17.58
C GLN A 9 -2.53 -24.66 -18.24
N ASN A 10 -2.37 -25.62 -19.17
CA ASN A 10 -3.51 -26.27 -19.82
C ASN A 10 -4.43 -27.01 -18.82
N LYS A 11 -3.87 -27.55 -17.73
CA LYS A 11 -4.67 -28.19 -16.67
C LYS A 11 -5.40 -27.17 -15.80
N ILE A 12 -4.78 -26.02 -15.53
CA ILE A 12 -5.41 -24.91 -14.81
C ILE A 12 -6.57 -24.31 -15.61
N ASP A 13 -6.38 -24.10 -16.91
CA ASP A 13 -7.41 -23.56 -17.80
C ASP A 13 -8.62 -24.52 -17.93
N TYR A 14 -8.36 -25.83 -17.97
CA TYR A 14 -9.40 -26.87 -17.93
C TYR A 14 -10.20 -26.86 -16.62
N LEU A 15 -9.54 -26.62 -15.48
CA LEU A 15 -10.19 -26.52 -14.17
C LEU A 15 -11.09 -25.28 -14.07
N MET A 16 -10.63 -24.14 -14.58
CA MET A 16 -11.41 -22.89 -14.59
C MET A 16 -12.69 -23.01 -15.42
N ALA A 17 -12.65 -23.78 -16.51
CA ALA A 17 -13.82 -24.05 -17.33
C ALA A 17 -14.86 -24.95 -16.63
N GLN A 18 -14.43 -25.87 -15.75
CA GLN A 18 -15.33 -26.83 -15.08
C GLN A 18 -15.89 -26.34 -13.74
N VAL A 19 -15.18 -25.47 -13.03
CA VAL A 19 -15.67 -24.88 -11.76
C VAL A 19 -16.90 -23.98 -11.97
N ASN A 20 -17.09 -23.45 -13.18
CA ASN A 20 -18.26 -22.63 -13.54
C ASN A 20 -19.57 -23.43 -13.71
N ASP A 21 -19.51 -24.76 -13.82
CA ASP A 21 -20.70 -25.60 -13.93
C ASP A 21 -21.07 -26.20 -12.56
N ASN A 22 -22.21 -25.75 -12.04
CA ASN A 22 -22.71 -26.03 -10.69
C ASN A 22 -22.88 -27.53 -10.39
N ASN A 23 -21.93 -28.17 -9.71
CA ASN A 23 -22.18 -29.39 -8.93
C ASN A 23 -21.18 -29.57 -7.77
N VAL A 24 -21.61 -29.21 -6.56
CA VAL A 24 -20.75 -29.13 -5.35
C VAL A 24 -20.13 -30.48 -4.94
N ASN A 25 -20.79 -31.60 -5.26
CA ASN A 25 -20.32 -32.94 -4.86
C ASN A 25 -19.20 -33.49 -5.75
N SER A 26 -19.18 -33.17 -7.06
CA SER A 26 -18.05 -33.51 -7.94
C SER A 26 -16.83 -32.65 -7.68
N ASN A 27 -17.03 -31.40 -7.24
CA ASN A 27 -15.94 -30.51 -6.88
C ASN A 27 -15.20 -30.99 -5.63
N LEU A 28 -15.89 -31.61 -4.67
CA LEU A 28 -15.24 -32.15 -3.47
C LEU A 28 -14.43 -33.41 -3.76
N SER A 29 -14.92 -34.32 -4.62
CA SER A 29 -14.13 -35.50 -5.03
C SER A 29 -12.92 -35.10 -5.87
N LEU A 30 -13.07 -34.12 -6.75
CA LEU A 30 -11.98 -33.59 -7.57
C LEU A 30 -10.91 -32.89 -6.72
N ILE A 31 -11.31 -32.11 -5.72
CA ILE A 31 -10.40 -31.51 -4.74
C ILE A 31 -9.67 -32.60 -3.96
N GLN A 32 -10.37 -33.66 -3.54
CA GLN A 32 -9.77 -34.78 -2.82
C GLN A 32 -8.76 -35.55 -3.68
N ASP A 33 -9.08 -35.83 -4.94
CA ASP A 33 -8.19 -36.51 -5.88
C ASP A 33 -6.97 -35.64 -6.22
N THR A 34 -7.17 -34.33 -6.30
CA THR A 34 -6.09 -33.36 -6.52
C THR A 34 -5.17 -33.27 -5.30
N MET A 35 -5.72 -33.21 -4.08
CA MET A 35 -4.91 -33.26 -2.85
C MET A 35 -4.12 -34.57 -2.76
N ASN A 36 -4.72 -35.70 -3.10
CA ASN A 36 -4.04 -36.98 -3.12
C ASN A 36 -2.90 -36.99 -4.14
N SER A 37 -3.11 -36.42 -5.33
CA SER A 37 -2.07 -36.28 -6.36
C SER A 37 -0.92 -35.38 -5.91
N ILE A 38 -1.21 -34.25 -5.25
CA ILE A 38 -0.19 -33.35 -4.69
C ILE A 38 0.59 -34.05 -3.57
N ILE A 39 -0.08 -34.77 -2.67
CA ILE A 39 0.57 -35.55 -1.60
C ILE A 39 1.50 -36.60 -2.19
N GLN A 40 1.09 -37.30 -3.26
CA GLN A 40 1.95 -38.24 -3.97
C GLN A 40 3.16 -37.57 -4.60
N GLN A 41 2.98 -36.39 -5.22
CA GLN A 41 4.11 -35.63 -5.76
C GLN A 41 5.07 -35.13 -4.69
N ILE A 42 4.56 -34.67 -3.54
CA ILE A 42 5.37 -34.27 -2.38
C ILE A 42 6.16 -35.48 -1.84
N MET A 43 5.52 -36.65 -1.73
CA MET A 43 6.22 -37.87 -1.30
C MET A 43 7.31 -38.29 -2.27
N VAL A 44 7.06 -38.22 -3.58
CA VAL A 44 8.08 -38.51 -4.60
C VAL A 44 9.23 -37.50 -4.51
N HIS A 45 8.94 -36.21 -4.33
CA HIS A 45 9.96 -35.18 -4.16
C HIS A 45 10.78 -35.40 -2.88
N ALA A 46 10.14 -35.65 -1.74
CA ALA A 46 10.81 -35.92 -0.47
C ALA A 46 11.67 -37.19 -0.54
N ASN A 47 11.20 -38.23 -1.21
CA ASN A 47 11.95 -39.47 -1.41
C ASN A 47 13.14 -39.27 -2.34
N ASN A 48 12.99 -38.47 -3.40
CA ASN A 48 14.11 -38.09 -4.26
C ASN A 48 15.14 -37.24 -3.52
N THR A 49 14.71 -36.27 -2.68
CA THR A 49 15.62 -35.48 -1.85
C THR A 49 16.37 -36.34 -0.83
N ASN A 50 15.68 -37.28 -0.17
CA ASN A 50 16.33 -38.22 0.75
C ASN A 50 17.33 -39.12 0.04
N ARG A 51 16.95 -39.69 -1.12
CA ARG A 51 17.85 -40.50 -1.95
C ARG A 51 19.07 -39.69 -2.43
N SER A 52 18.89 -38.45 -2.86
CA SER A 52 20.01 -37.57 -3.21
C SER A 52 20.88 -37.22 -2.01
N THR A 53 20.30 -37.11 -0.81
CA THR A 53 21.07 -36.89 0.44
C THR A 53 21.89 -38.13 0.80
N ASP A 54 21.34 -39.32 0.62
CA ASP A 54 22.04 -40.60 0.82
C ASP A 54 23.14 -40.81 -0.23
N GLU A 55 22.89 -40.47 -1.50
CA GLU A 55 23.89 -40.49 -2.57
C GLU A 55 25.01 -39.48 -2.30
N LEU A 56 24.68 -38.28 -1.82
CA LEU A 56 25.67 -37.26 -1.42
C LEU A 56 26.50 -37.71 -0.21
N LEU A 57 25.86 -38.34 0.80
CA LEU A 57 26.54 -38.94 1.96
C LEU A 57 27.46 -40.10 1.55
N GLN A 58 27.01 -40.93 0.60
CA GLN A 58 27.80 -42.02 0.07
C GLN A 58 29.00 -41.51 -0.73
N LEU A 59 28.83 -40.45 -1.52
CA LEU A 59 29.90 -39.76 -2.25
C LEU A 59 30.88 -39.03 -1.33
N LEU A 60 30.42 -38.38 -0.25
CA LEU A 60 31.30 -37.79 0.76
C LEU A 60 32.14 -38.87 1.45
N ASN A 61 31.55 -40.02 1.77
CA ASN A 61 32.26 -41.14 2.38
C ASN A 61 33.28 -41.81 1.44
N THR A 62 33.06 -41.79 0.12
CA THR A 62 34.01 -42.34 -0.86
C THR A 62 35.09 -41.35 -1.30
N SER A 63 34.85 -40.03 -1.24
CA SER A 63 35.76 -39.01 -1.77
C SER A 63 36.64 -38.30 -0.74
N LEU A 64 36.28 -38.29 0.56
CA LEU A 64 36.99 -37.47 1.56
C LEU A 64 37.84 -38.24 2.58
N ILE A 65 37.82 -39.58 2.62
CA ILE A 65 38.54 -40.36 3.66
C ILE A 65 39.63 -41.30 3.12
N LYS A 66 39.78 -41.48 1.81
CA LYS A 66 40.92 -42.22 1.25
C LYS A 66 41.61 -41.43 0.16
N ASP A 67 42.81 -40.97 0.51
CA ASP A 67 43.88 -40.50 -0.37
C ASP A 67 43.81 -39.02 -0.79
N ILE A 68 44.54 -38.21 -0.01
CA ILE A 68 45.09 -36.92 -0.45
C ILE A 68 46.11 -37.22 -1.55
N SER A 69 45.64 -37.38 -2.79
CA SER A 69 46.51 -37.41 -3.98
C SER A 69 45.77 -36.83 -5.19
N ILE A 70 46.33 -35.71 -5.69
CA ILE A 70 46.12 -34.99 -6.96
C ILE A 70 44.83 -35.37 -7.73
N PRO A 71 43.83 -34.47 -7.85
CA PRO A 71 42.56 -34.79 -8.49
C PRO A 71 42.77 -35.14 -9.97
N THR A 72 42.37 -36.36 -10.35
CA THR A 72 42.36 -36.80 -11.75
C THR A 72 41.19 -36.13 -12.50
N ALA A 73 41.28 -35.99 -13.82
CA ALA A 73 40.25 -35.32 -14.64
C ALA A 73 38.82 -35.89 -14.46
N ALA A 74 38.69 -37.14 -13.99
CA ALA A 74 37.42 -37.75 -13.62
C ALA A 74 36.77 -37.05 -12.40
N THR A 75 37.55 -36.78 -11.33
CA THR A 75 37.03 -36.10 -10.13
C THR A 75 36.58 -34.66 -10.39
N VAL A 76 37.17 -33.97 -11.37
CA VAL A 76 36.74 -32.62 -11.78
C VAL A 76 35.40 -32.65 -12.54
N ASN A 77 35.17 -33.68 -13.37
CA ASN A 77 33.89 -33.87 -14.06
C ASN A 77 32.75 -34.18 -13.08
N ASP A 78 33.03 -34.98 -12.04
CA ASP A 78 32.03 -35.30 -11.01
C ASP A 78 31.65 -34.06 -10.20
N VAL A 79 32.62 -33.18 -9.86
CA VAL A 79 32.34 -31.88 -9.21
C VAL A 79 31.54 -30.97 -10.13
N LEU A 80 31.84 -30.93 -11.44
CA LEU A 80 31.09 -30.12 -12.40
C LEU A 80 29.64 -30.60 -12.54
N LEU A 81 29.41 -31.90 -12.48
CA LEU A 81 28.07 -32.50 -12.50
C LEU A 81 27.27 -32.08 -11.25
N ILE A 82 27.89 -32.15 -10.07
CA ILE A 82 27.28 -31.72 -8.79
C ILE A 82 26.95 -30.22 -8.81
N VAL A 83 27.83 -29.38 -9.34
CA VAL A 83 27.57 -27.93 -9.48
C VAL A 83 26.38 -27.67 -10.41
N ASN A 84 26.25 -28.42 -11.50
CA ASN A 84 25.10 -28.31 -12.40
C ASN A 84 23.79 -28.77 -11.74
N GLU A 85 23.81 -29.85 -10.96
CA GLU A 85 22.65 -30.31 -10.21
C GLU A 85 22.24 -29.30 -9.12
N LEU A 86 23.21 -28.71 -8.42
CA LEU A 86 22.98 -27.63 -7.45
C LEU A 86 22.40 -26.36 -8.11
N LEU A 87 22.85 -26.01 -9.32
CA LEU A 87 22.29 -24.90 -10.11
C LEU A 87 20.84 -25.15 -10.51
N VAL A 88 20.50 -26.40 -10.88
CA VAL A 88 19.11 -26.79 -11.19
C VAL A 88 18.23 -26.69 -9.93
N ILE A 89 18.73 -27.13 -8.78
CA ILE A 89 18.02 -27.03 -7.49
C ILE A 89 17.86 -25.56 -7.06
N GLN A 90 18.88 -24.71 -7.22
CA GLN A 90 18.78 -23.27 -6.94
C GLN A 90 17.76 -22.59 -7.85
N ASN A 91 17.72 -22.93 -9.14
CA ASN A 91 16.75 -22.38 -10.08
C ASN A 91 15.32 -22.87 -9.80
N GLN A 92 15.14 -24.15 -9.45
CA GLN A 92 13.83 -24.65 -9.00
C GLN A 92 13.40 -24.00 -7.69
N SER A 93 14.32 -23.86 -6.72
CA SER A 93 14.05 -23.15 -5.47
C SER A 93 13.66 -21.69 -5.74
N SER A 94 14.36 -21.00 -6.63
CA SER A 94 14.00 -19.63 -7.09
C SER A 94 12.61 -19.59 -7.72
N LEU A 95 12.23 -20.61 -8.49
CA LEU A 95 10.89 -20.72 -9.07
C LEU A 95 9.82 -20.99 -7.99
N PHE A 96 10.10 -21.83 -6.99
CA PHE A 96 9.25 -22.03 -5.83
C PHE A 96 9.15 -20.78 -4.94
N TYR A 97 10.24 -20.06 -4.72
CA TYR A 97 10.25 -18.76 -4.03
C TYR A 97 9.46 -17.71 -4.82
N SER A 98 9.51 -17.72 -6.15
CA SER A 98 8.68 -16.83 -6.99
C SER A 98 7.19 -17.21 -7.00
N ALA A 99 6.87 -18.48 -6.76
CA ALA A 99 5.49 -18.95 -6.62
C ALA A 99 4.88 -18.63 -5.23
N ILE A 100 5.71 -18.34 -4.22
CA ILE A 100 5.29 -18.03 -2.85
C ILE A 100 5.43 -16.52 -2.54
N ARG A 101 6.30 -15.80 -3.26
CA ARG A 101 6.53 -14.37 -3.05
C ARG A 101 5.46 -13.55 -3.76
N LEU A 102 4.75 -12.72 -2.99
CA LEU A 102 3.84 -11.71 -3.54
C LEU A 102 4.60 -10.75 -4.45
N VAL A 103 4.06 -10.53 -5.65
CA VAL A 103 4.61 -9.64 -6.67
C VAL A 103 4.06 -8.23 -6.44
N SER A 104 4.95 -7.29 -6.15
CA SER A 104 4.63 -5.86 -6.02
C SER A 104 4.82 -5.13 -7.36
N CYS A 105 4.32 -3.89 -7.44
CA CYS A 105 4.59 -3.04 -8.60
C CYS A 105 6.09 -2.73 -8.77
N LYS A 106 6.84 -2.70 -7.66
CA LYS A 106 8.31 -2.56 -7.66
C LYS A 106 8.98 -3.74 -8.34
N ASP A 107 8.51 -4.96 -8.06
CA ASP A 107 9.03 -6.17 -8.71
C ASP A 107 8.72 -6.19 -10.21
N ILE A 108 7.50 -5.78 -10.60
CA ILE A 108 7.10 -5.67 -12.00
C ILE A 108 7.97 -4.64 -12.72
N LYS A 109 8.20 -3.47 -12.11
CA LYS A 109 9.05 -2.43 -12.69
C LYS A 109 10.51 -2.88 -12.82
N ALA A 110 11.03 -3.64 -11.86
CA ALA A 110 12.38 -4.19 -11.91
C ALA A 110 12.54 -5.23 -13.03
N ALA A 111 11.57 -6.13 -13.19
CA ALA A 111 11.57 -7.14 -14.25
C ALA A 111 11.33 -6.52 -15.65
N HIS A 112 10.49 -5.50 -15.72
CA HIS A 112 10.08 -4.83 -16.96
C HIS A 112 10.16 -3.30 -16.83
N PRO A 113 11.36 -2.70 -16.96
CA PRO A 113 11.57 -1.27 -16.74
C PRO A 113 10.72 -0.34 -17.62
N ASN A 114 10.35 -0.79 -18.81
CA ASN A 114 9.57 -0.01 -19.78
C ASN A 114 8.04 -0.15 -19.62
N SER A 115 7.58 -0.88 -18.60
CA SER A 115 6.17 -1.06 -18.31
C SER A 115 5.47 0.28 -18.02
N PRO A 116 4.28 0.56 -18.63
CA PRO A 116 3.54 1.79 -18.39
C PRO A 116 2.73 1.76 -17.07
N SER A 117 2.29 2.91 -16.57
CA SER A 117 1.34 2.94 -15.45
C SER A 117 -0.01 2.32 -15.87
N GLY A 118 -0.64 1.54 -14.99
CA GLY A 118 -1.90 0.87 -15.30
C GLY A 118 -2.25 -0.26 -14.34
N TYR A 119 -3.30 -1.00 -14.67
CA TYR A 119 -3.67 -2.21 -13.94
C TYR A 119 -2.88 -3.42 -14.42
N TYR A 120 -2.36 -4.20 -13.47
CA TYR A 120 -1.62 -5.43 -13.67
C TYR A 120 -2.31 -6.55 -12.91
N TYR A 121 -2.33 -7.75 -13.49
CA TYR A 121 -2.79 -8.94 -12.80
C TYR A 121 -1.61 -9.60 -12.08
N ALA A 122 -1.64 -9.60 -10.75
CA ALA A 122 -0.61 -10.17 -9.88
C ALA A 122 -1.27 -10.71 -8.59
N ASN A 123 -0.67 -11.68 -7.90
CA ASN A 123 -1.21 -12.20 -6.63
C ASN A 123 -2.69 -12.61 -6.69
N ASN A 124 -3.14 -13.12 -7.85
CA ASN A 124 -4.52 -13.52 -8.12
C ASN A 124 -5.56 -12.37 -8.06
N HIS A 125 -5.14 -11.11 -8.21
CA HIS A 125 -6.02 -9.94 -8.31
C HIS A 125 -5.46 -8.84 -9.23
N ASN A 126 -6.26 -7.81 -9.50
CA ASN A 126 -5.79 -6.62 -10.20
C ASN A 126 -5.19 -5.62 -9.21
N ILE A 127 -3.93 -5.21 -9.45
CA ILE A 127 -3.28 -4.11 -8.73
C ILE A 127 -3.05 -2.95 -9.70
N TYR A 128 -3.21 -1.71 -9.23
CA TYR A 128 -2.80 -0.54 -10.01
C TYR A 128 -1.34 -0.19 -9.69
N CYS A 129 -0.51 -0.14 -10.73
CA CYS A 129 0.88 0.25 -10.63
C CYS A 129 1.11 1.61 -11.27
N ASN A 130 1.66 2.55 -10.50
CA ASN A 130 2.25 3.75 -11.09
C ASN A 130 3.74 3.49 -11.40
N MET A 131 4.05 3.39 -12.70
CA MET A 131 5.39 3.09 -13.21
C MET A 131 6.20 4.34 -13.58
N GLY A 132 5.58 5.52 -13.53
CA GLY A 132 6.23 6.81 -13.63
C GLY A 132 6.71 7.35 -12.28
N GLU A 133 7.30 8.54 -12.29
CA GLU A 133 7.73 9.24 -11.08
C GLU A 133 6.52 9.56 -10.18
N LEU A 134 6.69 9.35 -8.87
CA LEU A 134 5.75 9.79 -7.84
C LEU A 134 6.54 10.19 -6.59
N CYS A 135 6.17 11.31 -5.95
CA CYS A 135 6.93 11.84 -4.81
C CYS A 135 8.44 12.00 -5.08
N ARG A 136 8.82 12.37 -6.32
CA ARG A 136 10.23 12.48 -6.77
C ARG A 136 11.03 11.18 -6.65
N GLN A 137 10.33 10.05 -6.64
CA GLN A 137 10.93 8.72 -6.65
C GLN A 137 10.51 8.01 -7.92
N ASP A 138 11.41 7.17 -8.44
CA ASP A 138 11.13 6.29 -9.56
C ASP A 138 9.90 5.41 -9.29
N GLY A 139 9.29 4.95 -10.38
CA GLY A 139 8.07 4.17 -10.40
C GLY A 139 8.14 2.79 -9.72
N GLY A 140 7.09 2.01 -9.91
CA GLY A 140 6.88 0.75 -9.20
C GLY A 140 6.04 0.92 -7.94
N TRP A 141 5.20 1.96 -7.90
CA TRP A 141 4.32 2.28 -6.78
C TRP A 141 3.02 1.48 -6.87
N THR A 142 2.68 0.73 -5.82
CA THR A 142 1.40 0.00 -5.73
C THR A 142 0.34 0.89 -5.09
N ARG A 143 -0.77 1.17 -5.79
CA ARG A 143 -1.88 1.95 -5.24
C ARG A 143 -2.69 1.09 -4.26
N ILE A 144 -2.88 1.60 -3.05
CA ILE A 144 -3.62 0.92 -1.98
C ILE A 144 -4.91 1.64 -1.58
N ALA A 145 -5.00 2.95 -1.84
CA ALA A 145 -6.21 3.72 -1.60
C ALA A 145 -6.47 4.65 -2.79
N TYR A 146 -7.73 4.73 -3.21
CA TYR A 146 -8.17 5.62 -4.27
C TYR A 146 -9.61 6.06 -4.03
N LEU A 147 -9.86 7.35 -4.18
CA LEU A 147 -11.19 7.93 -4.27
C LEU A 147 -11.13 9.04 -5.32
N ASP A 148 -12.08 9.00 -6.24
CA ASP A 148 -12.48 10.15 -7.03
C ASP A 148 -14.01 10.25 -7.05
N MET A 149 -14.53 11.37 -7.54
CA MET A 149 -15.96 11.64 -7.53
C MET A 149 -16.75 10.90 -8.63
N THR A 150 -16.12 9.99 -9.38
CA THR A 150 -16.81 9.02 -10.24
C THR A 150 -17.25 7.77 -9.46
N MET A 151 -16.73 7.59 -8.24
CA MET A 151 -16.97 6.44 -7.37
C MET A 151 -17.95 6.77 -6.24
N ASN A 152 -18.60 5.76 -5.65
CA ASN A 152 -19.39 5.98 -4.43
C ASN A 152 -18.50 6.35 -3.24
N CYS A 153 -19.05 7.12 -2.31
CA CYS A 153 -18.36 7.43 -1.07
C CYS A 153 -18.05 6.13 -0.29
N PRO A 154 -16.82 6.00 0.25
CA PRO A 154 -16.44 4.86 1.08
C PRO A 154 -17.30 4.73 2.34
N SER A 155 -17.26 3.56 2.99
CA SER A 155 -18.00 3.32 4.23
C SER A 155 -17.64 4.35 5.31
N GLY A 156 -18.65 4.78 6.07
CA GLY A 156 -18.52 5.84 7.08
C GLY A 156 -18.46 7.26 6.52
N LEU A 157 -18.44 7.41 5.19
CA LEU A 157 -18.61 8.68 4.50
C LEU A 157 -19.92 8.66 3.70
N GLN A 158 -20.53 9.82 3.55
CA GLN A 158 -21.75 9.99 2.76
C GLN A 158 -21.58 11.09 1.73
N GLU A 159 -22.33 10.96 0.64
CA GLU A 159 -22.32 11.94 -0.43
C GLU A 159 -22.82 13.31 0.04
N LEU A 160 -22.13 14.35 -0.41
CA LEU A 160 -22.52 15.74 -0.28
C LEU A 160 -22.41 16.40 -1.65
N MET A 161 -23.53 16.94 -2.13
CA MET A 161 -23.57 17.80 -3.31
C MET A 161 -23.62 19.26 -2.86
N THR A 162 -22.66 20.07 -3.28
CA THR A 162 -22.59 21.50 -2.94
C THR A 162 -21.81 22.26 -4.01
N GLY A 163 -22.20 23.49 -4.33
CA GLY A 163 -21.47 24.31 -5.32
C GLY A 163 -21.31 23.66 -6.71
N GLY A 164 -22.17 22.70 -7.08
CA GLY A 164 -22.04 21.94 -8.33
C GLY A 164 -20.98 20.83 -8.32
N ILE A 165 -20.31 20.60 -7.19
CA ILE A 165 -19.34 19.51 -7.01
C ILE A 165 -19.89 18.44 -6.08
N ARG A 166 -19.46 17.20 -6.34
CA ARG A 166 -19.70 16.04 -5.48
C ARG A 166 -18.53 15.89 -4.52
N LEU A 167 -18.82 15.54 -3.27
CA LEU A 167 -17.86 15.34 -2.18
C LEU A 167 -18.29 14.17 -1.29
N CYS A 168 -17.37 13.65 -0.50
CA CYS A 168 -17.64 12.67 0.54
C CYS A 168 -17.37 13.27 1.92
N ARG A 169 -18.43 13.46 2.71
CA ARG A 169 -18.36 14.00 4.06
C ARG A 169 -18.49 12.92 5.12
N ARG A 170 -18.22 13.23 6.39
CA ARG A 170 -18.45 12.28 7.50
C ARG A 170 -19.94 11.91 7.57
N GLU A 171 -20.22 10.62 7.72
CA GLU A 171 -21.58 10.10 7.95
C GLU A 171 -22.04 10.33 9.40
N GLY A 172 -23.32 10.65 9.58
CA GLY A 172 -23.93 10.86 10.89
C GLY A 172 -23.71 12.27 11.45
N ASP A 173 -24.16 12.48 12.69
CA ASP A 173 -24.26 13.78 13.36
C ASP A 173 -23.48 13.84 14.66
N SER A 174 -22.21 13.43 14.61
CA SER A 174 -21.36 13.35 15.80
C SER A 174 -19.90 13.65 15.51
N ALA A 175 -19.25 14.19 16.55
CA ALA A 175 -17.81 14.36 16.63
C ALA A 175 -17.04 13.06 16.41
N GLY A 176 -15.77 13.22 16.08
CA GLY A 176 -14.79 12.16 15.90
C GLY A 176 -14.53 11.82 14.45
N CYS A 177 -13.88 10.67 14.25
CA CYS A 177 -13.38 10.27 12.94
C CYS A 177 -14.22 9.16 12.29
N ARG A 178 -14.21 9.14 10.96
CA ARG A 178 -14.71 8.06 10.12
C ARG A 178 -13.54 7.43 9.39
N SER A 179 -13.30 6.14 9.65
CA SER A 179 -12.11 5.41 9.20
C SER A 179 -12.40 4.55 7.98
N ASN A 180 -11.47 4.52 7.04
CA ASN A 180 -11.38 3.54 5.97
C ASN A 180 -10.01 2.85 6.05
N VAL A 181 -10.01 1.51 6.10
CA VAL A 181 -8.81 0.69 6.22
C VAL A 181 -8.49 0.05 4.87
N PHE A 182 -7.25 0.21 4.44
CA PHE A 182 -6.72 -0.29 3.18
C PHE A 182 -5.65 -1.34 3.46
N GLN A 183 -5.96 -2.58 3.09
CA GLN A 183 -5.03 -3.69 3.23
C GLN A 183 -3.95 -3.62 2.15
N THR A 184 -2.71 -3.95 2.52
CA THR A 184 -1.61 -4.10 1.55
C THR A 184 -1.58 -5.47 0.88
N ASN A 185 -2.49 -6.36 1.29
CA ASN A 185 -2.62 -7.73 0.77
C ASN A 185 -1.30 -8.51 0.82
N GLY A 186 -0.55 -8.32 1.91
CA GLY A 186 0.73 -9.00 2.17
C GLY A 186 1.94 -8.38 1.46
N ILE A 187 1.74 -7.37 0.59
CA ILE A 187 2.86 -6.62 0.01
C ILE A 187 3.52 -5.81 1.13
N SER A 188 4.79 -6.11 1.39
CA SER A 188 5.60 -5.31 2.31
C SER A 188 6.04 -4.02 1.66
N TYR A 189 6.14 -2.95 2.44
CA TYR A 189 6.58 -1.64 1.97
C TYR A 189 7.53 -0.97 2.96
N SER A 190 8.24 0.01 2.45
CA SER A 190 9.15 0.90 3.18
C SER A 190 8.86 2.37 2.92
N GLN A 191 8.13 2.66 1.85
CA GLN A 191 7.82 4.01 1.42
C GLN A 191 6.31 4.18 1.21
N ILE A 192 5.80 5.37 1.54
CA ILE A 192 4.41 5.76 1.32
C ILE A 192 4.41 7.09 0.59
N CYS A 193 3.60 7.20 -0.45
CA CYS A 193 3.36 8.44 -1.18
C CYS A 193 1.87 8.64 -1.38
N GLY A 194 1.36 9.86 -1.20
CA GLY A 194 -0.05 10.10 -1.46
C GLY A 194 -0.43 11.57 -1.49
N LYS A 195 -1.66 11.83 -1.90
CA LYS A 195 -2.30 13.16 -1.90
C LYS A 195 -3.74 13.05 -1.43
N VAL A 196 -4.25 14.11 -0.83
CA VAL A 196 -5.67 14.26 -0.46
C VAL A 196 -6.10 15.66 -0.89
N VAL A 197 -7.29 15.77 -1.45
CA VAL A 197 -7.96 17.05 -1.72
C VAL A 197 -9.30 17.02 -1.00
N GLY A 198 -9.55 18.06 -0.22
CA GLY A 198 -10.79 18.24 0.52
C GLY A 198 -11.20 19.70 0.57
N TYR A 199 -12.18 20.01 1.41
CA TYR A 199 -12.71 21.35 1.55
C TYR A 199 -12.98 21.65 3.02
N GLN A 200 -12.79 22.91 3.41
CA GLN A 200 -13.22 23.40 4.70
C GLN A 200 -14.74 23.53 4.72
N LYS A 201 -15.39 23.09 5.82
CA LYS A 201 -16.77 23.43 6.13
C LYS A 201 -16.87 24.04 7.52
N GLY A 202 -17.40 25.26 7.62
CA GLY A 202 -17.60 25.92 8.90
C GLY A 202 -16.30 26.40 9.55
N THR A 203 -16.26 26.33 10.88
CA THR A 203 -15.22 26.94 11.73
C THR A 203 -14.12 25.96 12.15
N THR A 204 -13.53 25.21 11.20
CA THR A 204 -12.52 24.17 11.51
C THR A 204 -11.44 24.64 12.47
N ASP A 205 -11.15 23.86 13.51
CA ASP A 205 -10.26 24.22 14.60
C ASP A 205 -8.78 23.85 14.36
N GLY A 206 -8.48 23.21 13.23
CA GLY A 206 -7.12 22.80 12.88
C GLY A 206 -6.61 21.69 13.80
N ILE A 207 -5.95 22.05 14.90
CA ILE A 207 -5.37 21.09 15.86
C ILE A 207 -6.20 21.07 17.15
N GLU A 208 -6.62 19.87 17.52
CA GLU A 208 -7.36 19.60 18.75
C GLU A 208 -6.48 18.99 19.84
N SER A 209 -6.75 19.37 21.10
CA SER A 209 -5.92 18.96 22.24
C SER A 209 -6.23 17.55 22.79
N ASN A 210 -7.25 16.86 22.25
CA ASN A 210 -7.72 15.59 22.82
C ASN A 210 -7.30 14.35 22.01
N PHE A 211 -6.22 13.70 22.47
CA PHE A 211 -5.58 12.52 21.85
C PHE A 211 -6.50 11.30 21.65
N ASN A 212 -7.53 11.11 22.48
CA ASN A 212 -8.39 9.92 22.38
C ASN A 212 -9.50 10.06 21.30
N ASN A 213 -9.63 11.23 20.66
CA ASN A 213 -10.61 11.52 19.61
C ASN A 213 -9.94 12.11 18.34
N ALA A 214 -10.71 12.81 17.49
CA ALA A 214 -10.18 13.66 16.44
C ALA A 214 -9.20 14.68 17.06
N TYR A 215 -7.89 14.49 16.85
CA TYR A 215 -6.84 15.44 17.25
C TYR A 215 -6.62 16.54 16.19
N ILE A 216 -7.37 16.45 15.08
CA ILE A 216 -7.41 17.43 13.99
C ILE A 216 -8.82 17.48 13.41
N ASP A 217 -9.18 18.63 12.87
CA ASP A 217 -10.18 18.75 11.82
C ASP A 217 -9.49 18.55 10.47
N GLY A 218 -9.88 17.49 9.75
CA GLY A 218 -9.21 17.11 8.52
C GLY A 218 -9.02 15.62 8.34
N VAL A 219 -7.91 15.22 7.71
CA VAL A 219 -7.63 13.83 7.35
C VAL A 219 -6.38 13.32 8.04
N SER A 220 -6.52 12.29 8.87
CA SER A 220 -5.41 11.58 9.50
C SER A 220 -5.12 10.27 8.77
N ILE A 221 -3.87 10.09 8.34
CA ILE A 221 -3.37 8.84 7.75
C ILE A 221 -2.49 8.14 8.78
N THR A 222 -2.80 6.87 9.07
CA THR A 222 -2.05 6.05 10.03
C THR A 222 -1.78 4.66 9.46
N ARG A 223 -0.93 3.88 10.14
CA ARG A 223 -0.69 2.47 9.83
C ARG A 223 -0.71 1.59 11.06
N GLY A 224 -1.14 0.35 10.87
CA GLY A 224 -1.01 -0.72 11.85
C GLY A 224 -1.87 -0.56 13.11
N SER A 225 -1.74 -1.55 14.00
CA SER A 225 -2.38 -1.57 15.33
C SER A 225 -1.35 -2.06 16.36
N PRO A 226 -0.93 -1.23 17.34
CA PRO A 226 -1.40 0.12 17.63
C PRO A 226 -1.12 1.12 16.49
N ARG A 227 -1.97 2.14 16.36
CA ARG A 227 -1.89 3.14 15.29
C ARG A 227 -0.57 3.89 15.34
N GLN A 228 0.13 3.94 14.21
CA GLN A 228 1.33 4.74 13.98
C GLN A 228 1.03 5.85 12.97
N HIS A 229 1.49 7.06 13.25
CA HIS A 229 1.24 8.23 12.41
C HIS A 229 2.01 8.15 11.07
N VAL A 230 1.32 8.48 9.98
CA VAL A 230 1.89 8.59 8.63
C VAL A 230 1.83 10.03 8.13
N TRP A 231 0.66 10.66 8.15
CA TRP A 231 0.49 12.04 7.70
C TRP A 231 -0.78 12.67 8.27
N SER A 232 -0.79 13.99 8.45
CA SER A 232 -1.98 14.76 8.82
C SER A 232 -2.27 15.85 7.80
N TYR A 233 -3.48 15.87 7.28
CA TYR A 233 -4.03 16.99 6.52
C TYR A 233 -4.96 17.78 7.43
N ILE A 234 -4.63 19.03 7.69
CA ILE A 234 -5.28 19.85 8.73
C ILE A 234 -6.03 20.99 8.07
N ALA A 235 -7.29 21.20 8.45
CA ALA A 235 -8.10 22.34 8.01
C ALA A 235 -8.05 23.42 9.10
N GLY A 236 -7.32 24.51 8.86
CA GLY A 236 -7.29 25.65 9.78
C GLY A 236 -8.53 26.52 9.65
N LEU A 237 -8.79 27.38 10.64
CA LEU A 237 -9.98 28.24 10.68
C LEU A 237 -10.06 29.25 9.52
N ARG A 238 -8.98 30.00 9.30
CA ARG A 238 -8.86 31.02 8.24
C ARG A 238 -7.41 31.47 8.06
N SER A 239 -7.06 31.92 6.85
CA SER A 239 -5.69 32.26 6.44
C SER A 239 -5.23 33.70 6.78
N ASP A 240 -6.15 34.59 7.18
CA ASP A 240 -5.88 36.02 7.43
C ASP A 240 -5.64 36.37 8.91
N SER A 241 -5.76 35.40 9.82
CA SER A 241 -5.59 35.64 11.26
C SER A 241 -4.90 34.49 11.97
N ASN A 242 -4.12 34.79 13.02
CA ASN A 242 -3.60 33.80 13.96
C ASN A 242 -4.49 33.72 15.19
N THR A 243 -5.29 32.66 15.28
CA THR A 243 -6.01 32.24 16.48
C THR A 243 -5.49 30.87 16.92
N GLY A 244 -5.98 30.34 18.04
CA GLY A 244 -5.67 28.96 18.47
C GLY A 244 -6.04 27.89 17.44
N SER A 245 -6.96 28.22 16.53
CA SER A 245 -7.53 27.35 15.50
C SER A 245 -6.84 27.46 14.12
N THR A 246 -5.80 28.27 14.03
CA THR A 246 -5.09 28.54 12.77
C THR A 246 -4.10 27.42 12.44
N CYS A 247 -3.73 27.31 11.16
CA CYS A 247 -2.67 26.41 10.73
C CYS A 247 -1.34 26.65 11.48
N PRO A 248 -0.69 25.58 11.99
CA PRO A 248 0.58 25.69 12.73
C PRO A 248 1.74 26.29 11.91
N CYS A 249 1.67 26.20 10.58
CA CYS A 249 2.66 26.77 9.66
C CYS A 249 2.43 28.25 9.35
N ASN A 250 1.35 28.88 9.86
CA ASN A 250 1.10 30.29 9.59
C ASN A 250 2.19 31.19 10.18
N THR A 251 2.47 32.29 9.49
CA THR A 251 3.41 33.32 9.93
C THR A 251 2.94 33.89 11.27
N GLY A 252 3.68 33.63 12.34
CA GLY A 252 3.36 34.08 13.70
C GLY A 252 2.35 33.21 14.45
N ALA A 253 2.05 31.99 13.96
CA ALA A 253 1.26 31.03 14.71
C ALA A 253 1.99 30.58 15.99
N THR A 254 1.23 30.38 17.05
CA THR A 254 1.72 29.81 18.32
C THR A 254 1.26 28.36 18.53
N ASN A 255 0.42 27.87 17.63
CA ASN A 255 -0.23 26.57 17.71
C ASN A 255 0.82 25.50 17.37
N THR A 256 0.88 24.44 18.18
CA THR A 256 1.84 23.35 17.96
C THR A 256 1.10 22.06 17.65
N VAL A 257 1.61 21.29 16.70
CA VAL A 257 1.13 19.93 16.48
C VAL A 257 1.60 18.98 17.60
N PRO A 258 0.88 17.89 17.88
CA PRO A 258 1.37 16.85 18.77
C PRO A 258 2.73 16.30 18.32
N SER A 259 3.58 15.92 19.28
CA SER A 259 4.95 15.46 19.00
C SER A 259 5.02 14.25 18.06
N PHE A 260 4.00 13.39 18.04
CA PHE A 260 3.93 12.24 17.12
C PHE A 260 3.67 12.63 15.66
N VAL A 261 3.11 13.82 15.40
CA VAL A 261 2.90 14.37 14.06
C VAL A 261 4.22 14.94 13.54
N GLY A 262 4.90 15.76 14.36
CA GLY A 262 6.15 16.40 13.99
C GLY A 262 5.99 17.26 12.73
N GLU A 263 6.85 17.06 11.74
CA GLU A 263 6.80 17.78 10.45
C GLU A 263 5.91 17.09 9.40
N HIS A 264 5.26 15.97 9.75
CA HIS A 264 4.52 15.15 8.79
C HIS A 264 3.06 15.59 8.65
N TYR A 265 2.86 16.86 8.31
CA TYR A 265 1.54 17.42 8.09
C TYR A 265 1.51 18.42 6.94
N TYR A 266 0.30 18.65 6.42
CA TYR A 266 0.00 19.77 5.55
C TYR A 266 -1.27 20.45 6.08
N CYS A 267 -1.19 21.74 6.38
CA CYS A 267 -2.32 22.52 6.85
C CYS A 267 -2.71 23.59 5.85
N GLU A 268 -4.01 23.82 5.68
CA GLU A 268 -4.56 24.88 4.84
C GLU A 268 -5.96 25.31 5.34
N SER A 269 -6.41 26.49 4.97
CA SER A 269 -7.70 27.11 5.29
C SER A 269 -8.37 27.57 4.01
N GLY A 270 -9.64 27.22 3.83
CA GLY A 270 -10.40 27.54 2.61
C GLY A 270 -11.03 28.94 2.62
N THR A 271 -10.71 29.77 3.60
CA THR A 271 -11.20 31.15 3.70
C THR A 271 -10.21 32.09 4.35
N ASN A 272 -10.26 33.36 3.94
CA ASN A 272 -9.46 34.47 4.47
C ASN A 272 -10.34 35.50 5.20
N SER A 273 -11.46 35.04 5.77
CA SER A 273 -12.42 35.89 6.48
C SER A 273 -13.10 35.08 7.59
N ALA A 274 -13.96 35.72 8.39
CA ALA A 274 -14.72 35.01 9.42
C ALA A 274 -15.60 33.91 8.78
N PRO A 275 -15.42 32.63 9.17
CA PRO A 275 -16.13 31.56 8.51
C PRO A 275 -17.63 31.52 8.84
N SER A 276 -18.40 30.94 7.91
CA SER A 276 -19.82 30.62 8.01
C SER A 276 -20.00 29.11 7.83
N GLN A 277 -21.17 28.56 8.19
CA GLN A 277 -21.49 27.13 8.08
C GLN A 277 -21.74 26.66 6.63
N VAL A 278 -20.80 26.95 5.74
CA VAL A 278 -20.82 26.59 4.31
C VAL A 278 -19.58 25.79 3.95
N VAL A 279 -19.62 25.09 2.82
CA VAL A 279 -18.42 24.47 2.24
C VAL A 279 -17.74 25.49 1.34
N TYR A 280 -16.46 25.75 1.59
CA TYR A 280 -15.66 26.71 0.83
C TYR A 280 -15.15 26.12 -0.48
N THR A 281 -16.05 25.91 -1.45
CA THR A 281 -15.71 25.22 -2.72
C THR A 281 -14.78 26.01 -3.64
N GLY A 282 -14.58 27.31 -3.38
CA GLY A 282 -13.68 28.16 -4.17
C GLY A 282 -12.19 27.92 -3.90
N ASP A 283 -11.88 27.24 -2.79
CA ASP A 283 -10.51 27.03 -2.33
C ASP A 283 -10.35 25.59 -1.81
N PRO A 284 -10.00 24.64 -2.70
CA PRO A 284 -9.78 23.25 -2.31
C PRO A 284 -8.57 23.15 -1.39
N LEU A 285 -8.77 22.56 -0.21
CA LEU A 285 -7.69 22.36 0.75
C LEU A 285 -6.66 21.36 0.23
N TRP A 286 -5.42 21.64 0.59
CA TRP A 286 -4.25 20.77 0.42
C TRP A 286 -3.89 20.52 -1.03
N ASP A 287 -4.19 21.47 -1.92
CA ASP A 287 -3.92 21.39 -3.35
C ASP A 287 -2.59 22.07 -3.77
N GLY A 288 -1.91 22.72 -2.83
CA GLY A 288 -0.65 23.43 -3.03
C GLY A 288 -0.82 24.85 -3.60
N LYS A 289 -2.03 25.42 -3.59
CA LYS A 289 -2.35 26.70 -4.20
C LYS A 289 -3.16 27.57 -3.24
N ASN A 290 -3.30 28.85 -3.60
CA ASN A 290 -4.22 29.78 -2.94
C ASN A 290 -4.09 29.87 -1.42
N CYS A 291 -2.86 29.90 -0.90
CA CYS A 291 -2.60 30.08 0.53
C CYS A 291 -2.20 31.54 0.80
N PRO A 292 -3.15 32.47 0.98
CA PRO A 292 -2.84 33.89 1.10
C PRO A 292 -2.33 34.24 2.50
N SER A 293 -1.93 35.50 2.65
CA SER A 293 -1.80 36.14 3.95
C SER A 293 -0.83 35.40 4.89
N LEU A 294 -1.28 35.03 6.09
CA LEU A 294 -0.44 34.42 7.12
C LEU A 294 -0.14 32.96 6.78
N GLU A 295 -0.97 32.32 5.97
CA GLU A 295 -0.86 30.92 5.58
C GLU A 295 0.14 30.65 4.46
N ALA A 296 0.63 31.68 3.77
CA ALA A 296 1.58 31.53 2.67
C ALA A 296 2.73 30.50 2.91
N PRO A 297 3.36 30.41 4.11
CA PRO A 297 4.39 29.40 4.35
C PRO A 297 3.90 27.95 4.26
N CYS A 298 2.63 27.67 4.55
CA CYS A 298 2.04 26.33 4.51
C CYS A 298 2.09 25.69 3.11
N CYS A 299 2.18 26.50 2.06
CA CYS A 299 2.14 26.03 0.66
C CYS A 299 3.48 26.19 -0.06
N THR A 300 4.55 26.31 0.71
CA THR A 300 5.93 26.38 0.18
C THR A 300 6.68 25.04 0.23
N GLY A 301 6.04 24.00 0.78
CA GLY A 301 6.63 22.68 0.94
C GLY A 301 7.05 22.06 -0.40
N THR A 302 8.29 21.55 -0.46
CA THR A 302 8.75 20.87 -1.66
C THR A 302 8.02 19.54 -1.83
N GLY A 303 7.30 19.37 -2.95
CA GLY A 303 6.59 18.12 -3.26
C GLY A 303 5.08 18.17 -2.98
N LEU A 304 4.57 19.26 -2.40
CA LEU A 304 3.13 19.50 -2.30
C LEU A 304 2.47 19.44 -3.70
N PRO A 305 1.24 18.89 -3.79
CA PRO A 305 0.37 18.42 -2.71
C PRO A 305 0.63 16.96 -2.27
N TRP A 306 1.72 16.35 -2.71
CA TRP A 306 2.04 14.97 -2.35
C TRP A 306 2.86 14.89 -1.06
N PHE A 307 2.43 14.06 -0.12
CA PHE A 307 3.26 13.67 1.02
C PHE A 307 4.12 12.46 0.65
N PHE A 308 5.30 12.39 1.27
CA PHE A 308 6.21 11.25 1.15
C PHE A 308 6.71 10.85 2.54
N ARG A 309 6.65 9.55 2.84
CA ARG A 309 7.23 8.94 4.04
C ARG A 309 8.18 7.84 3.62
N ASP A 310 9.40 7.88 4.15
CA ASP A 310 10.42 6.87 3.96
C ASP A 310 10.81 6.28 5.33
N TYR A 311 10.70 4.96 5.44
CA TYR A 311 11.06 4.20 6.64
C TYR A 311 12.37 3.42 6.45
N GLY A 312 13.17 3.75 5.43
CA GLY A 312 14.46 3.14 5.13
C GLY A 312 14.33 1.68 4.72
N ASN A 313 15.06 0.78 5.39
CA ASN A 313 15.04 -0.66 5.08
C ASN A 313 13.94 -1.43 5.82
N ALA A 314 12.93 -0.73 6.36
CA ALA A 314 11.83 -1.38 7.05
C ALA A 314 11.03 -2.30 6.11
N THR A 315 10.58 -3.44 6.63
CA THR A 315 9.67 -4.35 5.93
C THR A 315 8.32 -4.28 6.63
N ILE A 316 7.50 -3.30 6.25
CA ILE A 316 6.22 -3.01 6.90
C ILE A 316 5.11 -3.74 6.15
N THR A 317 4.26 -4.47 6.86
CA THR A 317 3.06 -5.13 6.30
C THR A 317 1.76 -4.57 6.87
N ASP A 318 1.86 -3.52 7.68
CA ASP A 318 0.72 -2.87 8.30
C ASP A 318 -0.25 -2.32 7.26
N TYR A 319 -1.55 -2.46 7.51
CA TYR A 319 -2.58 -1.75 6.75
C TYR A 319 -2.37 -0.23 6.86
N ILE A 320 -2.89 0.52 5.89
CA ILE A 320 -3.02 1.97 5.98
C ILE A 320 -4.47 2.32 6.32
N GLU A 321 -4.67 3.26 7.23
CA GLU A 321 -5.99 3.78 7.59
C GLU A 321 -6.04 5.27 7.27
N LEU A 322 -7.07 5.68 6.52
CA LEU A 322 -7.43 7.08 6.32
C LEU A 322 -8.64 7.40 7.19
N ARG A 323 -8.56 8.49 7.94
CA ARG A 323 -9.61 8.93 8.85
C ARG A 323 -10.00 10.36 8.53
N VAL A 324 -11.27 10.61 8.19
CA VAL A 324 -11.81 11.98 8.11
C VAL A 324 -12.34 12.33 9.49
N CYS A 325 -11.84 13.40 10.08
CA CYS A 325 -12.00 13.76 11.48
C CYS A 325 -12.56 15.17 11.63
N GLY A 326 -13.39 15.35 12.65
CA GLY A 326 -13.79 16.67 13.13
C GLY A 326 -14.27 16.59 14.57
N ASP A 327 -14.10 17.62 15.37
CA ASP A 327 -14.50 17.62 16.80
C ASP A 327 -15.98 18.00 17.01
N LYS A 328 -16.69 18.46 15.97
CA LYS A 328 -18.14 18.67 15.95
C LYS A 328 -18.87 17.71 15.01
N ASN A 329 -20.18 17.91 14.94
CA ASN A 329 -21.08 17.33 13.97
C ASN A 329 -20.74 17.77 12.52
N TRP A 330 -21.53 17.37 11.53
CA TRP A 330 -21.15 17.57 10.12
C TRP A 330 -21.58 18.93 9.55
N ASP A 331 -22.44 19.68 10.23
CA ASP A 331 -22.91 21.00 9.78
C ASP A 331 -21.90 22.11 10.06
N ASN A 332 -20.92 21.85 10.94
CA ASN A 332 -19.80 22.72 11.28
C ASN A 332 -18.53 21.91 11.56
N GLU A 333 -17.33 22.45 11.30
CA GLU A 333 -16.07 21.73 11.59
C GLU A 333 -16.01 20.35 10.91
N ASP A 334 -16.35 20.33 9.61
CA ASP A 334 -16.26 19.14 8.77
C ASP A 334 -15.31 19.37 7.60
N THR A 335 -14.75 18.29 7.07
CA THR A 335 -13.78 18.35 5.97
C THR A 335 -14.14 17.36 4.87
N PRO A 336 -15.15 17.65 4.03
CA PRO A 336 -15.54 16.76 2.94
C PRO A 336 -14.37 16.55 1.98
N VAL A 337 -14.09 15.29 1.65
CA VAL A 337 -13.01 14.89 0.75
C VAL A 337 -13.52 14.70 -0.67
N GLN A 338 -12.76 15.17 -1.64
CA GLN A 338 -13.06 15.01 -3.07
C GLN A 338 -12.19 13.93 -3.71
N LEU A 339 -10.94 13.82 -3.25
CA LEU A 339 -9.98 12.91 -3.85
C LEU A 339 -8.96 12.47 -2.81
N TYR A 340 -8.58 11.21 -2.87
CA TYR A 340 -7.33 10.76 -2.27
C TYR A 340 -6.72 9.66 -3.11
N GLU A 341 -5.40 9.62 -3.14
CA GLU A 341 -4.64 8.54 -3.75
C GLU A 341 -3.44 8.23 -2.86
N ILE A 342 -3.28 6.96 -2.46
CA ILE A 342 -2.19 6.52 -1.59
C ILE A 342 -1.53 5.29 -2.21
N TYR A 343 -0.20 5.33 -2.22
CA TYR A 343 0.67 4.33 -2.80
C TYR A 343 1.73 3.87 -1.80
N VAL A 344 2.17 2.62 -1.96
CA VAL A 344 3.27 2.02 -1.20
C VAL A 344 4.33 1.42 -2.12
N LYS A 345 5.58 1.35 -1.64
CA LYS A 345 6.72 0.79 -2.38
C LYS A 345 7.78 0.14 -1.49
#